data_AF-A0A811NU87-F1
#
_entry.id   AF-A0A811NU87-F1
#
_cell.length_a   1.000
_cell.length_b   1.000
_cell.length_c   1.000
_cell.angle_alpha   90.00
_cell.angle_beta   90.00
_cell.angle_gamma   90.00
#
_symmetry.space_group_name_H-M   'P 1'
#
loop_
_entity.id
_entity.type
_entity.pdbx_description
1 polymer ?
#
loop_
_entity_poly.entity_id
_entity_poly.type
_entity_poly.pdbx_seq_one_letter_code
_entity_poly.pdbx_strand_id
1 'polypeptide(L)'
;MSEWSAAAAALTYNVIIKMCARAGQKDLVARVLERMLSSGLAPCATTFHSLVAAFVGFGDITMAERIVQAMREERKDICSLPRAVAMDCDGVTDVEEGAALLDGIVAGAKQGQGSDEVPLLPKAYPPNTRVYTTLMKGYMNVGRVDDVVVVLCAMRQEALTVPASRPDHVTYTTVISALVGAGDVARAHAVLGEMATAGVPANRVTYNVLLKGYCQQLQIGKARELFKEMVTDAGI
;
A
#
# COMPACT_ATOMS: atom_id res chain seq x y z
N MET A 1 -10.42 -4.12 -31.57
CA MET A 1 -9.50 -5.16 -31.07
C MET A 1 -8.45 -4.61 -30.08
N SER A 2 -8.59 -3.37 -29.59
CA SER A 2 -7.49 -2.58 -29.01
C SER A 2 -7.44 -2.49 -27.47
N GLU A 3 -8.58 -2.49 -26.77
CA GLU A 3 -8.57 -2.31 -25.29
C GLU A 3 -8.28 -3.62 -24.54
N TRP A 4 -8.80 -4.75 -25.02
CA TRP A 4 -8.61 -6.05 -24.37
C TRP A 4 -7.14 -6.51 -24.39
N SER A 5 -6.42 -6.23 -25.48
CA SER A 5 -5.00 -6.55 -25.62
C SER A 5 -4.12 -5.71 -24.67
N ALA A 6 -4.42 -4.42 -24.53
CA ALA A 6 -3.68 -3.53 -23.63
C ALA A 6 -3.95 -3.85 -22.15
N ALA A 7 -5.20 -4.18 -21.80
CA ALA A 7 -5.58 -4.61 -20.45
C ALA A 7 -4.92 -5.95 -20.06
N ALA A 8 -4.86 -6.91 -21.00
CA ALA A 8 -4.14 -8.16 -20.79
C ALA A 8 -2.65 -7.93 -20.55
N ALA A 9 -2.03 -7.00 -21.30
CA ALA A 9 -0.62 -6.64 -21.10
C ALA A 9 -0.38 -6.00 -19.71
N ALA A 10 -1.20 -5.04 -19.29
CA ALA A 10 -1.08 -4.40 -17.98
C ALA A 10 -1.25 -5.40 -16.81
N LEU A 11 -2.12 -6.40 -16.96
CA LEU A 11 -2.26 -7.49 -16.00
C LEU A 11 -0.97 -8.33 -15.93
N THR A 12 -0.36 -8.65 -17.07
CA THR A 12 0.93 -9.36 -17.12
C THR A 12 2.03 -8.60 -16.37
N TYR A 13 2.16 -7.29 -16.59
CA TYR A 13 3.12 -6.46 -15.85
C TYR A 13 2.85 -6.47 -14.33
N ASN A 14 1.59 -6.38 -13.92
CA ASN A 14 1.23 -6.45 -12.49
C ASN A 14 1.55 -7.83 -11.87
N VAL A 15 1.41 -8.91 -12.63
CA VAL A 15 1.82 -10.26 -12.20
C VAL A 15 3.34 -10.32 -12.06
N ILE A 16 4.08 -9.79 -13.02
CA ILE A 16 5.54 -9.75 -12.98
C ILE A 16 6.01 -8.93 -11.76
N ILE A 17 5.45 -7.75 -11.49
CA ILE A 17 5.80 -6.94 -10.31
C ILE A 17 5.60 -7.73 -9.02
N LYS A 18 4.49 -8.48 -8.89
CA LYS A 18 4.23 -9.35 -7.74
C LYS A 18 5.20 -10.54 -7.66
N MET A 19 5.61 -11.09 -8.79
CA MET A 19 6.63 -12.14 -8.82
C MET A 19 8.00 -11.60 -8.39
N CYS A 20 8.39 -10.41 -8.86
CA CYS A 20 9.62 -9.73 -8.43
C CYS A 20 9.60 -9.46 -6.92
N ALA A 21 8.45 -9.03 -6.39
CA ALA A 21 8.23 -8.85 -4.96
C ALA A 21 8.50 -10.13 -4.15
N ARG A 22 8.00 -11.27 -4.63
CA ARG A 22 8.21 -12.59 -3.99
C ARG A 22 9.64 -13.09 -4.12
N ALA A 23 10.32 -12.77 -5.21
CA ALA A 23 11.70 -13.15 -5.47
C ALA A 23 12.72 -12.24 -4.78
N GLY A 24 12.31 -11.15 -4.11
CA GLY A 24 13.22 -10.22 -3.46
C GLY A 24 13.99 -9.31 -4.43
N GLN A 25 13.64 -9.29 -5.72
CA GLN A 25 14.39 -8.60 -6.75
C GLN A 25 13.91 -7.15 -6.92
N LYS A 26 14.49 -6.22 -6.15
CA LYS A 26 14.19 -4.78 -6.19
C LYS A 26 14.46 -4.16 -7.57
N ASP A 27 15.61 -4.45 -8.16
CA ASP A 27 16.04 -3.85 -9.44
C ASP A 27 15.13 -4.25 -10.60
N LEU A 28 14.60 -5.47 -10.55
CA LEU A 28 13.70 -5.96 -11.57
C LEU A 28 12.36 -5.21 -11.54
N VAL A 29 11.87 -4.78 -10.38
CA VAL A 29 10.64 -3.98 -10.27
C VAL A 29 10.76 -2.65 -11.01
N ALA A 30 11.90 -1.96 -10.89
CA ALA A 30 12.16 -0.72 -11.61
C ALA A 30 12.16 -0.94 -13.13
N ARG A 31 12.90 -1.95 -13.61
CA ARG A 31 12.97 -2.31 -15.04
C ARG A 31 11.62 -2.68 -15.64
N VAL A 32 10.81 -3.44 -14.90
CA VAL A 32 9.46 -3.84 -15.31
C VAL A 32 8.55 -2.62 -15.50
N LEU A 33 8.65 -1.63 -14.62
CA LEU A 33 7.88 -0.39 -14.70
C LEU A 33 8.32 0.48 -15.88
N GLU A 34 9.64 0.63 -16.10
CA GLU A 34 10.17 1.35 -17.26
C GLU A 34 9.75 0.71 -18.58
N ARG A 35 9.79 -0.62 -18.67
CA ARG A 35 9.37 -1.36 -19.85
C ARG A 35 7.87 -1.22 -20.11
N MET A 36 7.06 -1.24 -19.06
CA MET A 36 5.61 -0.99 -19.16
C MET A 36 5.34 0.37 -19.82
N LEU A 37 6.02 1.42 -19.36
CA LEU A 37 5.88 2.76 -19.90
C LEU A 37 6.43 2.91 -21.32
N SER A 38 7.61 2.34 -21.59
CA SER A 38 8.25 2.36 -22.92
C SER A 38 7.44 1.60 -23.96
N SER A 39 6.66 0.62 -23.54
CA SER A 39 5.68 -0.10 -24.39
C SER A 39 4.42 0.70 -24.67
N GLY A 40 4.30 1.94 -24.15
CA GLY A 40 3.12 2.79 -24.28
C GLY A 40 1.93 2.34 -23.43
N LEU A 41 2.14 1.45 -22.45
CA LEU A 41 1.07 0.97 -21.57
C LEU A 41 0.97 1.88 -20.34
N ALA A 42 -0.21 2.44 -20.13
CA ALA A 42 -0.47 3.28 -18.98
C ALA A 42 -0.60 2.43 -17.69
N PRO A 43 0.08 2.80 -16.60
CA PRO A 43 -0.14 2.21 -15.28
C PRO A 43 -1.58 2.35 -14.84
N CYS A 44 -2.01 1.51 -13.90
CA CYS A 44 -3.31 1.65 -13.25
C CYS A 44 -3.17 1.64 -11.74
N ALA A 45 -4.26 1.92 -11.02
CA ALA A 45 -4.24 1.98 -9.55
C ALA A 45 -3.72 0.66 -8.92
N THR A 46 -3.93 -0.49 -9.57
CA THR A 46 -3.40 -1.78 -9.11
C THR A 46 -1.89 -1.92 -9.33
N THR A 47 -1.30 -1.24 -10.32
CA THR A 47 0.15 -1.18 -10.52
C THR A 47 0.82 -0.48 -9.33
N PHE A 48 0.35 0.70 -8.95
CA PHE A 48 0.89 1.43 -7.79
C PHE A 48 0.68 0.69 -6.48
N HIS A 49 -0.47 0.06 -6.27
CA HIS A 49 -0.66 -0.82 -5.12
C HIS A 49 0.32 -2.01 -5.13
N SER A 50 0.57 -2.63 -6.29
CA SER A 50 1.53 -3.73 -6.38
C SER A 50 2.97 -3.27 -6.14
N LEU A 51 3.33 -2.04 -6.56
CA LEU A 51 4.62 -1.42 -6.25
C LEU A 51 4.78 -1.18 -4.75
N VAL A 52 3.80 -0.51 -4.11
CA VAL A 52 3.82 -0.28 -2.66
C VAL A 52 3.90 -1.60 -1.90
N ALA A 53 3.12 -2.60 -2.29
CA ALA A 53 3.17 -3.94 -1.70
C ALA A 53 4.53 -4.61 -1.89
N ALA A 54 5.18 -4.44 -3.05
CA ALA A 54 6.51 -4.98 -3.33
C ALA A 54 7.55 -4.36 -2.39
N PHE A 55 7.61 -3.03 -2.30
CA PHE A 55 8.57 -2.33 -1.44
C PHE A 55 8.34 -2.58 0.06
N VAL A 56 7.08 -2.66 0.49
CA VAL A 56 6.75 -3.13 1.85
C VAL A 56 7.25 -4.57 2.07
N GLY A 57 7.07 -5.46 1.09
CA GLY A 57 7.57 -6.83 1.14
C GLY A 57 9.09 -6.94 1.17
N PHE A 58 9.81 -6.00 0.54
CA PHE A 58 11.26 -5.90 0.61
C PHE A 58 11.78 -5.26 1.91
N GLY A 59 10.89 -4.81 2.80
CA GLY A 59 11.26 -4.04 4.00
C GLY A 59 11.68 -2.59 3.71
N ASP A 60 11.52 -2.12 2.47
CA ASP A 60 11.85 -0.76 2.04
C ASP A 60 10.67 0.19 2.26
N ILE A 61 10.42 0.48 3.53
CA ILE A 61 9.28 1.32 3.92
C ILE A 61 9.45 2.74 3.40
N THR A 62 10.69 3.25 3.35
CA THR A 62 11.01 4.59 2.83
C THR A 62 10.63 4.73 1.36
N MET A 63 10.92 3.74 0.51
CA MET A 63 10.48 3.79 -0.88
C MET A 63 8.95 3.69 -1.00
N ALA A 64 8.32 2.82 -0.22
CA ALA A 64 6.86 2.71 -0.18
C ALA A 64 6.19 4.03 0.19
N GLU A 65 6.72 4.74 1.18
CA GLU A 65 6.30 6.09 1.58
C GLU A 65 6.44 7.10 0.45
N ARG A 66 7.61 7.14 -0.21
CA ARG A 66 7.87 8.07 -1.32
C ARG A 66 6.89 7.86 -2.47
N ILE A 67 6.57 6.60 -2.79
CA ILE A 67 5.58 6.28 -3.82
C ILE A 67 4.20 6.80 -3.42
N VAL A 68 3.75 6.52 -2.19
CA VAL A 68 2.44 7.00 -1.71
C VAL A 68 2.39 8.52 -1.65
N GLN A 69 3.45 9.18 -1.17
CA GLN A 69 3.53 10.64 -1.12
C GLN A 69 3.46 11.25 -2.52
N ALA A 70 4.15 10.66 -3.50
CA ALA A 70 4.07 11.11 -4.88
C ALA A 70 2.67 10.89 -5.50
N MET A 71 1.96 9.82 -5.11
CA MET A 71 0.54 9.64 -5.48
C MET A 71 -0.36 10.73 -4.88
N ARG A 72 -0.11 11.17 -3.64
CA ARG A 72 -0.86 12.24 -2.96
C ARG A 72 -0.63 13.60 -3.59
N GLU A 73 0.60 13.85 -4.03
CA GLU A 73 1.02 15.08 -4.72
C GLU A 73 0.64 15.09 -6.22
N GLU A 74 -0.09 14.07 -6.69
CA GLU A 74 -0.51 13.93 -8.09
C GLU A 74 0.67 13.97 -9.08
N ARG A 75 1.85 13.53 -8.63
CA ARG A 75 3.06 13.52 -9.42
C ARG A 75 2.93 12.61 -10.63
N LYS A 76 3.47 13.07 -11.76
CA LYS A 76 3.49 12.30 -13.01
C LYS A 76 4.79 11.52 -13.21
N ASP A 77 5.79 11.73 -12.35
CA ASP A 77 7.10 11.09 -12.40
C ASP A 77 7.26 9.98 -11.36
N ILE A 78 6.18 9.46 -10.77
CA ILE A 78 6.21 8.40 -9.74
C ILE A 78 7.07 7.20 -10.19
N CYS A 79 7.05 6.87 -11.49
CA CYS A 79 7.78 5.75 -12.05
C CYS A 79 9.31 5.93 -12.11
N SER A 80 9.84 7.15 -11.94
CA SER A 80 11.28 7.39 -11.85
C SER A 80 11.83 7.18 -10.43
N LEU A 81 10.97 7.19 -9.40
CA LEU A 81 11.38 7.05 -8.00
C LEU A 81 12.13 5.74 -7.71
N PRO A 82 11.68 4.56 -8.20
CA PRO A 82 12.42 3.30 -7.99
C PRO A 82 13.82 3.30 -8.60
N ARG A 83 14.01 4.00 -9.74
CA ARG A 83 15.30 4.10 -10.44
C ARG A 83 16.32 4.91 -9.64
N ALA A 84 15.89 6.02 -9.05
CA ALA A 84 16.76 6.90 -8.28
C ALA A 84 17.39 6.22 -7.05
N VAL A 85 16.80 5.12 -6.55
CA VAL A 85 17.31 4.39 -5.37
C VAL A 85 18.01 3.09 -5.75
N ALA A 86 17.71 2.50 -6.91
CA ALA A 86 18.50 1.37 -7.44
C ALA A 86 19.98 1.76 -7.70
N MET A 87 20.26 3.05 -7.90
CA MET A 87 21.62 3.57 -8.08
C MET A 87 22.44 3.69 -6.78
N ASP A 88 21.80 3.56 -5.61
CA ASP A 88 22.48 3.63 -4.29
C ASP A 88 22.85 2.24 -3.72
N CYS A 89 22.40 1.16 -4.37
CA CYS A 89 22.68 -0.22 -3.95
C CYS A 89 23.85 -0.79 -4.77
N ASP A 90 25.07 -0.64 -4.27
CA ASP A 90 26.25 -1.30 -4.81
C ASP A 90 26.14 -2.83 -4.63
N GLY A 91 26.10 -3.56 -5.75
CA GLY A 91 25.88 -5.00 -5.78
C GLY A 91 25.74 -5.54 -7.19
N VAL A 92 26.88 -5.83 -7.84
CA VAL A 92 26.94 -6.58 -9.08
C VAL A 92 26.35 -7.99 -8.85
N THR A 93 25.12 -8.23 -9.30
CA THR A 93 24.60 -9.60 -9.56
C THR A 93 23.53 -9.57 -10.65
N ASP A 94 23.75 -10.32 -11.73
CA ASP A 94 22.82 -10.78 -12.78
C ASP A 94 21.85 -9.75 -13.41
N VAL A 95 22.40 -8.59 -13.79
CA VAL A 95 21.70 -7.57 -14.59
C VAL A 95 21.21 -8.14 -15.94
N GLU A 96 21.93 -9.11 -16.51
CA GLU A 96 21.63 -9.70 -17.82
C GLU A 96 20.59 -10.85 -17.76
N GLU A 97 20.64 -11.72 -16.74
CA GLU A 97 19.68 -12.84 -16.64
C GLU A 97 18.25 -12.37 -16.36
N GLY A 98 18.10 -11.34 -15.51
CA GLY A 98 16.80 -10.74 -15.22
C GLY A 98 16.20 -10.02 -16.44
N ALA A 99 17.02 -9.37 -17.27
CA ALA A 99 16.57 -8.75 -18.51
C ALA A 99 16.12 -9.81 -19.54
N ALA A 100 16.88 -10.90 -19.69
CA ALA A 100 16.54 -12.01 -20.58
C ALA A 100 15.24 -12.73 -20.15
N LEU A 101 15.02 -12.91 -18.84
CA LEU A 101 13.78 -13.49 -18.32
C LEU A 101 12.56 -12.58 -18.59
N LEU A 102 12.73 -11.27 -18.43
CA LEU A 102 11.70 -10.30 -18.80
C LEU A 102 11.43 -10.28 -20.30
N ASP A 103 12.45 -10.40 -21.14
CA ASP A 103 12.31 -10.52 -22.59
C ASP A 103 11.56 -11.78 -23.00
N GLY A 104 11.80 -12.91 -22.31
CA GLY A 104 11.10 -14.17 -22.53
C GLY A 104 9.62 -14.14 -22.10
N ILE A 105 9.29 -13.44 -21.00
CA ILE A 105 7.90 -13.33 -20.50
C ILE A 105 7.13 -12.24 -21.27
N VAL A 106 7.79 -11.16 -21.69
CA VAL A 106 7.23 -10.03 -22.44
C VAL A 106 7.63 -10.14 -23.92
N ALA A 107 7.43 -11.31 -24.52
CA ALA A 107 7.61 -11.53 -25.94
C ALA A 107 6.56 -10.74 -26.74
N GLY A 108 6.93 -9.54 -27.20
CA GLY A 108 6.06 -8.71 -28.06
C GLY A 108 6.19 -7.19 -27.88
N ALA A 109 6.89 -6.71 -26.85
CA ALA A 109 7.17 -5.28 -26.70
C ALA A 109 8.35 -4.89 -27.60
N LYS A 110 8.11 -4.09 -28.64
CA LYS A 110 9.17 -3.54 -29.49
C LYS A 110 10.18 -2.78 -28.60
N GLN A 111 11.47 -3.08 -28.74
CA GLN A 111 12.53 -2.22 -28.25
C GLN A 111 12.42 -0.86 -28.96
N GLY A 112 11.81 0.12 -28.31
CA GLY A 112 11.98 1.51 -28.70
C GLY A 112 13.40 1.93 -28.32
N GLN A 113 14.12 2.54 -29.27
CA GLN A 113 15.40 3.19 -28.99
C GLN A 113 15.19 4.18 -27.85
N GLY A 114 15.81 3.90 -26.70
CA GLY A 114 15.59 4.62 -25.46
C GLY A 114 16.18 6.03 -25.51
N SER A 115 15.33 7.03 -25.36
CA SER A 115 15.71 8.20 -24.57
C SER A 115 15.84 7.74 -23.11
N ASP A 116 16.92 8.09 -22.44
CA ASP A 116 17.25 7.69 -21.06
C ASP A 116 16.28 8.22 -19.98
N GLU A 117 15.17 8.82 -20.41
CA GLU A 117 14.19 9.52 -19.60
C GLU A 117 12.89 8.72 -19.50
N VAL A 118 12.51 8.34 -18.28
CA VAL A 118 11.24 7.65 -17.99
C VAL A 118 10.09 8.58 -18.33
N PRO A 119 9.18 8.21 -19.26
CA PRO A 119 8.14 9.12 -19.71
C PRO A 119 7.13 9.39 -18.58
N LEU A 120 6.65 10.63 -18.52
CA LEU A 120 5.66 11.08 -17.53
C LEU A 120 4.32 10.37 -17.72
N LEU A 121 3.64 10.13 -16.59
CA LEU A 121 2.32 9.53 -16.57
C LEU A 121 1.29 10.43 -17.27
N PRO A 122 0.35 9.83 -18.04
CA PRO A 122 -0.68 10.60 -18.75
C PRO A 122 -1.68 11.26 -17.80
N LYS A 123 -1.86 10.71 -16.59
CA LYS A 123 -2.74 11.23 -15.54
C LYS A 123 -2.17 10.93 -14.16
N ALA A 124 -2.66 11.65 -13.16
CA ALA A 124 -2.38 11.35 -11.75
C ALA A 124 -3.17 10.11 -11.29
N TYR A 125 -2.62 9.42 -10.29
CA TYR A 125 -3.24 8.25 -9.68
C TYR A 125 -3.28 8.45 -8.17
N PRO A 126 -4.35 9.05 -7.62
CA PRO A 126 -4.43 9.27 -6.18
C PRO A 126 -4.48 7.94 -5.42
N PRO A 127 -3.94 7.89 -4.19
CA PRO A 127 -3.95 6.68 -3.38
C PRO A 127 -5.37 6.34 -2.95
N ASN A 128 -5.68 5.05 -2.99
CA ASN A 128 -6.95 4.54 -2.47
C ASN A 128 -6.74 3.81 -1.13
N THR A 129 -7.84 3.41 -0.49
CA THR A 129 -7.84 2.68 0.78
C THR A 129 -6.90 1.46 0.80
N ARG A 130 -6.74 0.76 -0.34
CA ARG A 130 -5.86 -0.43 -0.43
C ARG A 130 -4.38 -0.06 -0.38
N VAL A 131 -3.98 1.03 -1.04
CA VAL A 131 -2.61 1.54 -1.01
C VAL A 131 -2.23 1.93 0.42
N TYR A 132 -3.10 2.69 1.08
CA TYR A 132 -2.86 3.12 2.45
C TYR A 132 -2.81 1.98 3.46
N THR A 133 -3.76 1.04 3.40
CA THR A 133 -3.76 -0.14 4.29
C THR A 133 -2.52 -1.00 4.08
N THR A 134 -1.96 -1.05 2.86
CA THR A 134 -0.70 -1.74 2.57
C THR A 134 0.50 -1.01 3.20
N LEU A 135 0.56 0.32 3.07
CA LEU A 135 1.60 1.12 3.72
C LEU A 135 1.53 1.02 5.25
N MET A 136 0.33 1.11 5.83
CA MET A 136 0.09 0.92 7.26
C MET A 136 0.58 -0.44 7.76
N LYS A 137 0.36 -1.53 6.98
CA LYS A 137 0.93 -2.84 7.30
C LYS A 137 2.45 -2.83 7.29
N GLY A 138 3.07 -2.12 6.34
CA GLY A 138 4.50 -1.88 6.33
C GLY A 138 5.00 -1.22 7.62
N TYR A 139 4.35 -0.15 8.04
CA TYR A 139 4.67 0.53 9.31
C TYR A 139 4.52 -0.37 10.54
N MET A 140 3.46 -1.18 10.60
CA MET A 140 3.27 -2.13 11.70
C MET A 140 4.41 -3.14 11.78
N ASN A 141 4.91 -3.65 10.64
CA ASN A 141 5.99 -4.63 10.61
C ASN A 141 7.31 -4.08 11.15
N VAL A 142 7.56 -2.77 11.02
CA VAL A 142 8.75 -2.09 11.56
C VAL A 142 8.49 -1.40 12.91
N GLY A 143 7.31 -1.58 13.50
CA GLY A 143 6.96 -1.00 14.81
C GLY A 143 6.70 0.51 14.80
N ARG A 144 6.53 1.12 13.63
CA ARG A 144 6.28 2.57 13.45
C ARG A 144 4.79 2.91 13.65
N VAL A 145 4.30 2.72 14.86
CA VAL A 145 2.86 2.79 15.18
C VAL A 145 2.29 4.20 15.03
N ASP A 146 3.06 5.24 15.36
CA ASP A 146 2.60 6.63 15.21
C ASP A 146 2.40 7.00 13.74
N ASP A 147 3.23 6.48 12.84
CA ASP A 147 3.07 6.71 11.40
C ASP A 147 1.77 6.08 10.87
N VAL A 148 1.34 4.93 11.43
CA VAL A 148 0.03 4.33 11.11
C VAL A 148 -1.12 5.29 11.45
N VAL A 149 -1.04 5.97 12.59
CA VAL A 149 -2.03 6.96 13.02
C VAL A 149 -1.97 8.22 12.14
N VAL A 150 -0.76 8.70 11.81
CA VAL A 150 -0.58 9.84 10.89
C VAL A 150 -1.20 9.56 9.53
N VAL A 151 -1.05 8.35 9.00
CA VAL A 151 -1.66 7.96 7.72
C VAL A 151 -3.19 7.96 7.82
N LEU A 152 -3.77 7.51 8.94
CA LEU A 152 -5.22 7.61 9.14
C LEU A 152 -5.71 9.06 9.12
N CYS A 153 -4.99 9.96 9.80
CA CYS A 153 -5.29 11.40 9.77
C CYS A 153 -5.19 11.98 8.35
N ALA A 154 -4.15 11.64 7.60
CA ALA A 154 -3.98 12.04 6.20
C ALA A 154 -5.14 11.56 5.32
N MET A 155 -5.50 10.27 5.41
CA MET A 155 -6.62 9.69 4.67
C MET A 155 -7.93 10.42 4.96
N ARG A 156 -8.19 10.81 6.22
CA ARG A 156 -9.41 11.55 6.60
C ARG A 156 -9.47 12.93 5.96
N GLN A 157 -8.34 13.63 5.90
CA GLN A 157 -8.27 14.96 5.25
C GLN A 157 -8.47 14.83 3.74
N GLU A 158 -7.84 13.83 3.12
CA GLU A 158 -7.97 13.58 1.68
C GLU A 158 -9.33 13.04 1.27
N ALA A 159 -10.02 12.32 2.15
CA ALA A 159 -11.37 11.81 1.88
C ALA A 159 -12.39 12.92 1.56
N LEU A 160 -12.08 14.17 1.93
CA LEU A 160 -12.90 15.34 1.62
C LEU A 160 -12.85 15.72 0.13
N THR A 161 -11.74 15.44 -0.55
CA THR A 161 -11.51 15.79 -1.96
C THR A 161 -11.47 14.55 -2.86
N VAL A 162 -10.98 13.42 -2.34
CA VAL A 162 -10.81 12.15 -3.05
C VAL A 162 -11.60 11.05 -2.33
N PRO A 163 -12.84 10.74 -2.76
CA PRO A 163 -13.67 9.71 -2.13
C PRO A 163 -13.03 8.32 -2.10
N ALA A 164 -12.15 8.01 -3.06
CA ALA A 164 -11.42 6.74 -3.13
C ALA A 164 -10.41 6.54 -1.98
N SER A 165 -10.04 7.62 -1.28
CA SER A 165 -9.11 7.61 -0.15
C SER A 165 -9.82 7.51 1.20
N ARG A 166 -11.16 7.42 1.21
CA ARG A 166 -11.96 7.37 2.44
C ARG A 166 -11.55 6.17 3.31
N PRO A 167 -11.23 6.39 4.60
CA PRO A 167 -11.03 5.31 5.55
C PRO A 167 -12.28 4.43 5.66
N ASP A 168 -12.06 3.13 5.65
CA ASP A 168 -13.09 2.11 5.86
C ASP A 168 -12.84 1.31 7.14
N HIS A 169 -13.69 0.32 7.40
CA HIS A 169 -13.57 -0.54 8.57
C HIS A 169 -12.24 -1.29 8.63
N VAL A 170 -11.65 -1.66 7.49
CA VAL A 170 -10.34 -2.30 7.43
C VAL A 170 -9.25 -1.34 7.87
N THR A 171 -9.32 -0.08 7.43
CA THR A 171 -8.37 0.98 7.78
C THR A 171 -8.37 1.26 9.28
N TYR A 172 -9.54 1.51 9.86
CA TYR A 172 -9.67 1.74 11.30
C TYR A 172 -9.23 0.53 12.12
N THR A 173 -9.66 -0.68 11.73
CA THR A 173 -9.25 -1.91 12.42
C THR A 173 -7.74 -2.13 12.36
N THR A 174 -7.08 -1.74 11.26
CA THR A 174 -5.62 -1.81 11.12
C THR A 174 -4.93 -0.90 12.13
N VAL A 175 -5.39 0.35 12.26
CA VAL A 175 -4.83 1.32 13.23
C VAL A 175 -5.07 0.87 14.67
N ILE A 176 -6.28 0.39 14.98
CA ILE A 176 -6.63 -0.17 16.29
C ILE A 176 -5.72 -1.36 16.62
N SER A 177 -5.49 -2.27 15.66
CA SER A 177 -4.60 -3.41 15.84
C SER A 177 -3.14 -2.99 16.07
N ALA A 178 -2.67 -1.95 15.38
CA ALA A 178 -1.32 -1.41 15.57
C ALA A 178 -1.14 -0.88 17.00
N LEU A 179 -2.09 -0.08 17.47
CA LEU A 179 -2.06 0.52 18.81
C LEU A 179 -2.20 -0.54 19.92
N VAL A 180 -3.09 -1.52 19.76
CA VAL A 180 -3.20 -2.65 20.70
C VAL A 180 -1.90 -3.46 20.75
N GLY A 181 -1.29 -3.75 19.58
CA GLY A 181 -0.02 -4.46 19.50
C GLY A 181 1.13 -3.70 20.17
N ALA A 182 1.08 -2.37 20.19
CA ALA A 182 2.02 -1.50 20.88
C ALA A 182 1.76 -1.38 22.39
N GLY A 183 0.64 -1.92 22.89
CA GLY A 183 0.21 -1.74 24.27
C GLY A 183 -0.50 -0.42 24.55
N ASP A 184 -0.87 0.36 23.54
CA ASP A 184 -1.65 1.60 23.71
C ASP A 184 -3.15 1.36 23.45
N VAL A 185 -3.76 0.56 24.33
CA VAL A 185 -5.18 0.19 24.22
C VAL A 185 -6.09 1.41 24.46
N ALA A 186 -5.60 2.42 25.18
CA ALA A 186 -6.34 3.66 25.40
C ALA A 186 -6.51 4.46 24.10
N ARG A 187 -5.43 4.70 23.34
CA ARG A 187 -5.54 5.31 21.99
C ARG A 187 -6.33 4.43 21.06
N ALA A 188 -6.16 3.10 21.11
CA ALA A 188 -6.92 2.19 20.28
C ALA A 188 -8.43 2.33 20.49
N HIS A 189 -8.88 2.48 21.74
CA HIS A 189 -10.28 2.69 22.06
C HIS A 189 -10.77 4.09 21.62
N ALA A 190 -9.92 5.13 21.70
CA ALA A 190 -10.26 6.45 21.14
C ALA A 190 -10.51 6.36 19.62
N VAL A 191 -9.70 5.58 18.89
CA VAL A 191 -9.88 5.34 17.44
C VAL A 191 -11.19 4.60 17.14
N LEU A 192 -11.69 3.74 18.04
CA LEU A 192 -13.03 3.13 17.90
C LEU A 192 -14.14 4.19 17.96
N GLY A 193 -14.04 5.14 18.90
CA GLY A 193 -14.94 6.28 18.97
C GLY A 193 -14.88 7.15 17.72
N GLU A 194 -13.67 7.44 17.21
CA GLU A 194 -13.48 8.17 15.96
C GLU A 194 -14.14 7.47 14.77
N MET A 195 -14.00 6.14 14.68
CA MET A 195 -14.62 5.31 13.65
C MET A 195 -16.15 5.47 13.63
N ALA A 196 -16.79 5.49 14.80
CA ALA A 196 -18.23 5.76 14.94
C ALA A 196 -18.60 7.18 14.49
N THR A 197 -17.84 8.20 14.91
CA THR A 197 -18.09 9.60 14.49
C THR A 197 -17.92 9.82 12.98
N ALA A 198 -17.06 9.03 12.33
CA ALA A 198 -16.86 9.06 10.88
C ALA A 198 -17.97 8.31 10.10
N GLY A 199 -18.94 7.73 10.80
CA GLY A 199 -20.04 6.94 10.22
C GLY A 199 -19.56 5.60 9.64
N VAL A 200 -18.44 5.06 10.12
CA VAL A 200 -17.93 3.75 9.72
C VAL A 200 -18.28 2.76 10.83
N PRO A 201 -19.19 1.79 10.62
CA PRO A 201 -19.59 0.88 11.69
C PRO A 201 -18.46 -0.09 12.03
N ALA A 202 -18.12 -0.18 13.32
CA ALA A 202 -17.21 -1.20 13.82
C ALA A 202 -17.80 -2.60 13.61
N ASN A 203 -16.95 -3.61 13.45
CA ASN A 203 -17.39 -5.00 13.29
C ASN A 203 -16.82 -5.89 14.40
N ARG A 204 -17.20 -7.18 14.37
CA ARG A 204 -16.70 -8.21 15.29
C ARG A 204 -15.19 -8.24 15.42
N VAL A 205 -14.49 -8.08 14.29
CA VAL A 205 -13.02 -8.11 14.27
C VAL A 205 -12.46 -6.90 15.03
N THR A 206 -13.01 -5.70 14.83
CA THR A 206 -12.61 -4.48 15.53
C THR A 206 -12.76 -4.62 17.05
N TYR A 207 -13.94 -5.05 17.52
CA TYR A 207 -14.18 -5.25 18.95
C TYR A 207 -13.30 -6.35 19.54
N ASN A 208 -13.13 -7.48 18.84
CA ASN A 208 -12.27 -8.57 19.31
C ASN A 208 -10.81 -8.15 19.49
N VAL A 209 -10.28 -7.29 18.62
CA VAL A 209 -8.92 -6.75 18.74
C VAL A 209 -8.79 -5.92 20.03
N LEU A 210 -9.75 -5.04 20.33
CA LEU A 210 -9.73 -4.24 21.55
C LEU A 210 -9.95 -5.07 22.82
N LEU A 211 -10.89 -6.03 22.79
CA LEU A 211 -11.12 -6.97 23.89
C LEU A 211 -9.85 -7.74 24.22
N LYS A 212 -9.16 -8.26 23.20
CA LYS A 212 -7.85 -8.90 23.37
C LYS A 212 -6.86 -7.96 24.04
N GLY A 213 -6.77 -6.70 23.59
CA GLY A 213 -5.89 -5.69 24.18
C GLY A 213 -6.18 -5.44 25.66
N TYR A 214 -7.43 -5.20 26.03
CA TYR A 214 -7.81 -5.00 27.43
C TYR A 214 -7.52 -6.22 28.31
N CYS A 215 -7.78 -7.43 27.81
CA CYS A 215 -7.45 -8.67 28.52
C CYS A 215 -5.94 -8.84 28.71
N GLN A 216 -5.13 -8.53 27.70
CA GLN A 216 -3.66 -8.60 27.78
C GLN A 216 -3.08 -7.62 28.81
N GLN A 217 -3.77 -6.52 29.10
CA GLN A 217 -3.40 -5.54 30.12
C GLN A 217 -4.10 -5.76 31.46
N LEU A 218 -4.79 -6.89 31.63
CA LEU A 218 -5.56 -7.23 32.85
C LEU A 218 -6.64 -6.19 33.21
N GLN A 219 -7.09 -5.38 32.24
CA GLN A 219 -8.14 -4.37 32.41
C GLN A 219 -9.53 -4.98 32.20
N ILE A 220 -9.87 -6.01 32.99
CA ILE A 220 -11.08 -6.83 32.83
C ILE A 220 -12.38 -6.01 32.94
N GLY A 221 -12.39 -4.97 33.78
CA GLY A 221 -13.54 -4.06 33.90
C GLY A 221 -13.89 -3.38 32.58
N LYS A 222 -12.88 -2.81 31.91
CA LYS A 222 -13.05 -2.16 30.59
C LYS A 222 -13.37 -3.16 29.49
N ALA A 223 -12.80 -4.37 29.54
CA ALA A 223 -13.15 -5.44 28.61
C ALA A 223 -14.65 -5.80 28.71
N ARG A 224 -15.20 -5.87 29.92
CA ARG A 224 -16.62 -6.15 30.15
C ARG A 224 -17.52 -5.01 29.66
N GLU A 225 -17.11 -3.76 29.88
CA GLU A 225 -17.83 -2.59 29.36
C GLU A 225 -17.86 -2.58 27.83
N LEU A 226 -16.72 -2.81 27.19
CA LEU A 226 -16.61 -2.90 25.73
C LEU A 226 -17.44 -4.05 25.17
N PHE A 227 -17.48 -5.22 25.84
CA PHE A 227 -18.32 -6.33 25.42
C PHE A 227 -19.81 -5.98 25.50
N LYS A 228 -20.21 -5.22 26.52
CA LYS A 228 -21.59 -4.74 26.65
C LYS A 228 -21.93 -3.79 25.49
N GLU A 229 -21.07 -2.80 25.22
CA GLU A 229 -21.21 -1.88 24.08
C GLU A 229 -21.39 -2.65 22.75
N MET A 230 -20.56 -3.68 22.52
CA MET A 230 -20.64 -4.53 21.32
C MET A 230 -22.03 -5.19 21.17
N VAL A 231 -22.61 -5.71 22.25
CA VAL A 231 -23.89 -6.43 22.23
C VAL A 231 -25.09 -5.48 22.23
N THR A 232 -25.03 -4.39 22.99
CA THR A 232 -26.17 -3.48 23.16
C THR A 232 -26.24 -2.40 22.09
N ASP A 233 -25.12 -1.74 21.80
CA ASP A 233 -25.10 -0.51 21.02
C ASP A 233 -24.78 -0.81 19.56
N ALA A 234 -23.84 -1.73 19.33
CA ALA A 234 -23.49 -2.16 17.98
C ALA A 234 -24.37 -3.31 17.44
N GLY A 235 -25.04 -4.08 18.33
CA GLY A 235 -25.91 -5.19 17.95
C GLY A 235 -25.17 -6.35 17.25
N ILE A 236 -23.92 -6.60 17.65
CA ILE A 236 -22.95 -7.51 17.00
C ILE A 236 -22.84 -8.89 17.67
#